data_AF-A0AAW0U621-F1
#
_entry.id   AF-A0AAW0U621-F1
#
_cell.length_a   1.000
_cell.length_b   1.000
_cell.length_c   1.000
_cell.angle_alpha   90.00
_cell.angle_beta   90.00
_cell.angle_gamma   90.00
#
_symmetry.space_group_name_H-M   'P 1'
#
loop_
_entity.id
_entity.type
_entity.pdbx_description
1 polymer ?
#
loop_
_entity_poly.entity_id
_entity_poly.type
_entity_poly.pdbx_seq_one_letter_code
_entity_poly.pdbx_strand_id
1 'polypeptide(L)'
;MVLYFSTLFFPCWLGASVIMMVAKFQYVSNLYQWILVAIYTALPLIEVVRLYIGNIGNTEEKVPELAGSWLLTLLLQLPLLSFILLVPGTLPLPLDYAVNVIFLMFLVLYVVFGYKAVSTTAAHQTRLHHLYLVMGQGISDLDGDGTGQG
;
A
#
# COMPACT_ATOMS: atom_id res chain seq x y z
N MET A 1 -12.32 7.53 -2.38
CA MET A 1 -13.53 6.74 -2.06
C MET A 1 -13.21 5.36 -1.48
N VAL A 2 -12.42 4.50 -2.15
CA VAL A 2 -12.08 3.14 -1.61
C VAL A 2 -11.40 3.19 -0.23
N LEU A 3 -10.46 4.13 -0.01
CA LEU A 3 -9.78 4.32 1.28
C LEU A 3 -10.73 4.59 2.46
N TYR A 4 -11.81 5.34 2.21
CA TYR A 4 -12.80 5.65 3.24
C TYR A 4 -13.56 4.40 3.70
N PHE A 5 -14.00 3.58 2.74
CA PHE A 5 -14.66 2.30 3.04
C PHE A 5 -13.72 1.33 3.76
N SER A 6 -12.44 1.25 3.35
CA SER A 6 -11.44 0.46 4.08
C SER A 6 -11.22 0.95 5.51
N THR A 7 -11.26 2.26 5.75
CA THR A 7 -11.11 2.84 7.11
C THR A 7 -12.25 2.42 8.04
N LEU A 8 -13.49 2.38 7.52
CA LEU A 8 -14.65 1.92 8.29
C LEU A 8 -14.66 0.40 8.50
N PHE A 9 -14.22 -0.36 7.51
CA PHE A 9 -14.16 -1.82 7.60
C PHE A 9 -13.03 -2.31 8.51
N PHE A 10 -11.93 -1.56 8.62
CA PHE A 10 -10.75 -1.92 9.41
C PHE A 10 -11.03 -2.34 10.87
N PRO A 11 -11.74 -1.56 11.71
CA PRO A 11 -12.00 -1.96 13.09
C PRO A 11 -12.84 -3.24 13.20
N CYS A 12 -13.77 -3.45 12.26
CA CYS A 12 -14.56 -4.69 12.18
C CYS A 12 -13.68 -5.89 11.80
N TRP A 13 -12.84 -5.73 10.78
CA TRP A 13 -11.87 -6.74 10.36
C TRP A 13 -10.92 -7.09 11.51
N LEU A 14 -10.35 -6.08 12.19
CA LEU A 14 -9.44 -6.26 13.32
C LEU A 14 -10.09 -7.06 14.46
N GLY A 15 -11.31 -6.69 14.85
CA GLY A 15 -12.05 -7.40 15.89
C GLY A 15 -12.28 -8.87 15.54
N ALA A 16 -12.72 -9.14 14.31
CA ALA A 16 -12.91 -10.52 13.83
C ALA A 16 -11.57 -11.29 13.81
N SER A 17 -10.49 -10.69 13.29
CA SER A 17 -9.16 -11.30 13.27
C SER A 17 -8.64 -11.65 14.67
N VAL A 18 -8.86 -10.81 15.67
CA VAL A 18 -8.46 -11.07 17.06
C VAL A 18 -9.27 -12.24 17.65
N ILE A 19 -10.59 -12.27 17.44
CA ILE A 19 -11.45 -13.36 17.91
C ILE A 19 -10.97 -14.70 17.30
N MET A 20 -10.68 -14.70 16.01
CA MET A 20 -10.20 -15.89 15.30
C MET A 20 -8.83 -16.36 15.78
N MET A 21 -7.91 -15.42 16.02
CA MET A 21 -6.59 -15.71 16.57
C MET A 21 -6.71 -16.40 17.93
N VAL A 22 -7.55 -15.88 18.83
CA VAL A 22 -7.77 -16.48 20.17
C VAL A 22 -8.40 -17.87 20.05
N ALA A 23 -9.40 -18.03 19.16
CA ALA A 23 -10.11 -19.29 18.99
C ALA A 23 -9.20 -20.44 18.53
N LYS A 24 -8.23 -20.17 17.64
CA LYS A 24 -7.32 -21.20 17.11
C LYS A 24 -5.99 -21.31 17.85
N PHE A 25 -5.69 -20.40 18.78
CA PHE A 25 -4.38 -20.31 19.43
C PHE A 25 -3.93 -21.63 20.06
N GLN A 26 -4.84 -22.35 20.74
CA GLN A 26 -4.55 -23.61 21.43
C GLN A 26 -4.43 -24.83 20.50
N TYR A 27 -4.89 -24.71 19.25
CA TYR A 27 -4.95 -25.84 18.29
C TYR A 27 -3.81 -25.82 17.27
N VAL A 28 -3.15 -24.67 17.12
CA VAL A 28 -2.02 -24.46 16.20
C VAL A 28 -0.72 -24.84 16.90
N SER A 29 0.26 -25.40 16.17
CA SER A 29 1.55 -25.78 16.77
C SER A 29 2.38 -24.57 17.22
N ASN A 30 3.27 -24.76 18.19
CA ASN A 30 4.06 -23.69 18.82
C ASN A 30 4.77 -22.76 17.81
N LEU A 31 5.34 -23.31 16.73
CA LEU A 31 6.03 -22.50 15.72
C LEU A 31 5.05 -21.56 15.01
N TYR A 32 3.89 -22.07 14.58
CA TYR A 32 2.88 -21.27 13.90
C TYR A 32 2.18 -20.29 14.84
N GLN A 33 2.07 -20.59 16.14
CA GLN A 33 1.56 -19.61 17.12
C GLN A 33 2.39 -18.33 17.12
N TRP A 34 3.72 -18.43 17.21
CA TRP A 34 4.61 -17.25 17.18
C TRP A 34 4.50 -16.49 15.86
N ILE A 35 4.43 -17.21 14.74
CA ILE A 35 4.26 -16.58 13.42
C ILE A 35 2.91 -15.85 13.33
N LEU A 36 1.82 -16.48 13.78
CA LEU A 36 0.49 -15.88 13.76
C LEU A 36 0.44 -14.63 14.63
N VAL A 37 1.02 -14.65 15.84
CA VAL A 37 1.11 -13.47 16.70
C VAL A 37 1.82 -12.32 15.98
N ALA A 38 2.96 -12.61 15.33
CA ALA A 38 3.71 -11.61 14.59
C ALA A 38 2.87 -11.03 13.44
N ILE A 39 2.19 -11.87 12.66
CA ILE A 39 1.39 -11.41 11.52
C ILE A 39 0.14 -10.64 11.97
N TYR A 40 -0.61 -11.14 12.96
CA TYR A 40 -1.81 -10.46 13.49
C TYR A 40 -1.46 -9.15 14.23
N THR A 41 -0.19 -8.94 14.62
CA THR A 41 0.29 -7.66 15.15
C THR A 41 0.79 -6.74 14.04
N ALA A 42 1.55 -7.27 13.08
CA ALA A 42 2.12 -6.49 11.98
C ALA A 42 1.05 -5.99 11.00
N LEU A 43 0.09 -6.83 10.61
CA LEU A 43 -0.94 -6.48 9.63
C LEU A 43 -1.76 -5.25 10.03
N PRO A 44 -2.30 -5.13 11.26
CA PRO A 44 -3.00 -3.92 11.69
C PRO A 44 -2.11 -2.68 11.72
N LEU A 45 -0.83 -2.80 12.10
CA LEU A 45 0.09 -1.66 12.10
C LEU A 45 0.37 -1.17 10.68
N ILE A 46 0.65 -2.10 9.76
CA ILE A 46 0.87 -1.80 8.35
C ILE A 46 -0.40 -1.19 7.74
N GLU A 47 -1.57 -1.71 8.10
CA GLU A 47 -2.88 -1.21 7.68
C GLU A 47 -3.11 0.24 8.09
N VAL A 48 -2.83 0.58 9.36
CA VAL A 48 -2.94 1.95 9.88
C VAL A 48 -2.01 2.89 9.13
N VAL A 49 -0.74 2.50 8.95
CA VAL A 49 0.24 3.29 8.19
C VAL A 49 -0.22 3.48 6.74
N ARG A 50 -0.72 2.42 6.10
CA ARG A 50 -1.21 2.47 4.72
C ARG A 50 -2.42 3.42 4.60
N LEU A 51 -3.39 3.32 5.49
CA LEU A 51 -4.56 4.20 5.50
C LEU A 51 -4.16 5.66 5.76
N TYR A 52 -3.22 5.89 6.66
CA TYR A 52 -2.71 7.24 6.97
C TYR A 52 -2.04 7.89 5.76
N ILE A 53 -1.02 7.24 5.18
CA ILE A 53 -0.28 7.77 4.04
C ILE A 53 -1.17 7.83 2.80
N GLY A 54 -2.04 6.83 2.59
CA GLY A 54 -2.99 6.81 1.48
C GLY A 54 -4.00 7.96 1.53
N ASN A 55 -4.50 8.31 2.72
CA ASN A 55 -5.41 9.45 2.89
C ASN A 55 -4.70 10.79 2.67
N ILE A 56 -3.45 10.93 3.13
CA ILE A 56 -2.63 12.13 2.88
C ILE A 56 -2.35 12.28 1.38
N GLY A 57 -1.82 11.23 0.73
CA GLY A 57 -1.54 11.25 -0.69
C GLY A 57 -2.77 11.48 -1.57
N ASN A 58 -3.94 11.01 -1.13
CA ASN A 58 -5.21 11.27 -1.81
C ASN A 58 -5.71 12.71 -1.63
N THR A 59 -5.49 13.34 -0.47
CA THR A 59 -6.02 14.69 -0.16
C THR A 59 -5.10 15.80 -0.68
N GLU A 60 -3.79 15.59 -0.59
CA GLU A 60 -2.79 16.57 -1.00
C GLU A 60 -2.31 16.36 -2.45
N GLU A 61 -2.92 15.41 -3.18
CA GLU A 61 -2.49 14.93 -4.51
C GLU A 61 -1.00 14.56 -4.57
N LYS A 62 -0.39 14.28 -3.41
CA LYS A 62 1.02 13.91 -3.34
C LYS A 62 1.17 12.44 -3.70
N VAL A 63 1.54 12.24 -4.94
CA VAL A 63 1.63 10.91 -5.52
C VAL A 63 2.77 10.04 -4.97
N PRO A 64 3.92 10.56 -4.51
CA PRO A 64 4.93 9.73 -3.85
C PRO A 64 4.39 8.97 -2.63
N GLU A 65 3.56 9.64 -1.83
CA GLU A 65 2.92 9.11 -0.63
C GLU A 65 1.90 8.04 -1.02
N LEU A 66 1.09 8.31 -2.06
CA LEU A 66 0.17 7.33 -2.61
C LEU A 66 0.91 6.09 -3.15
N ALA A 67 2.06 6.28 -3.81
CA ALA A 67 2.91 5.18 -4.27
C ALA A 67 3.49 4.35 -3.11
N GLY A 68 3.87 5.00 -2.01
CA GLY A 68 4.35 4.34 -0.80
C GLY A 68 3.28 3.43 -0.18
N SER A 69 2.04 3.93 -0.04
CA SER A 69 0.92 3.13 0.45
C SER A 69 0.56 1.96 -0.48
N TRP A 70 0.67 2.17 -1.80
CA TRP A 70 0.48 1.12 -2.81
C TRP A 70 1.57 0.04 -2.72
N LEU A 71 2.84 0.43 -2.56
CA LEU A 71 3.95 -0.49 -2.39
C LEU A 71 3.83 -1.32 -1.10
N LEU A 72 3.46 -0.69 0.02
CA LEU A 72 3.18 -1.38 1.29
C LEU A 72 2.11 -2.47 1.12
N THR A 73 1.11 -2.19 0.31
CA THR A 73 0.03 -3.13 -0.01
C THR A 73 0.56 -4.35 -0.75
N LEU A 74 1.34 -4.13 -1.82
CA LEU A 74 1.87 -5.22 -2.63
C LEU A 74 2.94 -6.03 -1.92
N LEU A 75 3.86 -5.35 -1.24
CA LEU A 75 5.08 -5.96 -0.72
C LEU A 75 4.87 -6.59 0.66
N LEU A 76 4.08 -5.97 1.53
CA LEU A 76 3.88 -6.47 2.89
C LEU A 76 2.48 -7.07 3.04
N GLN A 77 1.44 -6.37 2.62
CA GLN A 77 0.09 -6.76 3.02
C GLN A 77 -0.43 -8.00 2.26
N LEU A 78 -0.24 -8.06 0.94
CA LEU A 78 -0.62 -9.23 0.15
C LEU A 78 0.08 -10.54 0.58
N PRO A 79 1.42 -10.59 0.75
CA PRO A 79 2.08 -11.84 1.15
C PRO A 79 1.72 -12.27 2.57
N LEU A 80 1.49 -11.34 3.50
CA LEU A 80 1.07 -11.70 4.86
C LEU A 80 -0.37 -12.24 4.87
N LEU A 81 -1.29 -11.65 4.10
CA LEU A 81 -2.64 -12.18 3.97
C LEU A 81 -2.68 -13.53 3.26
N SER A 82 -1.89 -13.70 2.21
CA SER A 82 -1.80 -14.98 1.50
C SER A 82 -1.22 -16.06 2.43
N PHE A 83 -0.25 -15.73 3.28
CA PHE A 83 0.28 -16.66 4.27
C PHE A 83 -0.82 -17.16 5.22
N ILE A 84 -1.67 -16.28 5.75
CA ILE A 84 -2.77 -16.69 6.66
C ILE A 84 -3.75 -17.64 5.93
N LEU A 85 -4.07 -17.36 4.67
CA LEU A 85 -5.13 -18.07 3.92
C LEU A 85 -4.66 -19.37 3.24
N LEU A 86 -3.42 -19.42 2.74
CA LEU A 86 -2.93 -20.51 1.91
C LEU A 86 -2.15 -21.57 2.70
N VAL A 87 -1.60 -21.24 3.86
CA VAL A 87 -0.76 -22.16 4.63
C VAL A 87 -1.64 -23.04 5.53
N PRO A 88 -1.73 -24.36 5.30
CA PRO A 88 -2.63 -25.22 6.08
C PRO A 88 -2.27 -25.26 7.58
N GLY A 89 -1.00 -25.05 7.91
CA GLY A 89 -0.50 -25.02 9.30
C GLY A 89 -1.05 -23.87 10.14
N THR A 90 -1.64 -22.84 9.53
CA THR A 90 -2.31 -21.75 10.26
C THR A 90 -3.72 -22.11 10.72
N LEU A 91 -4.24 -23.27 10.27
CA LEU A 91 -5.61 -23.73 10.48
C LEU A 91 -6.63 -22.61 10.23
N PRO A 92 -6.75 -22.11 8.98
CA PRO A 92 -7.68 -21.04 8.67
C PRO A 92 -9.12 -21.52 8.86
N LEU A 93 -9.86 -20.85 9.73
CA LEU A 93 -11.27 -21.15 9.97
C LEU A 93 -12.16 -20.50 8.89
N PRO A 94 -13.41 -20.94 8.73
CA PRO A 94 -14.33 -20.36 7.74
C PRO A 94 -14.50 -18.83 7.87
N LEU A 95 -14.46 -18.30 9.11
CA LEU A 95 -14.53 -16.86 9.35
C LEU A 95 -13.25 -16.12 8.93
N ASP A 96 -12.07 -16.75 9.06
CA ASP A 96 -10.82 -16.18 8.51
C ASP A 96 -10.93 -16.04 7.00
N TYR A 97 -11.48 -17.04 6.31
CA TYR A 97 -11.72 -16.95 4.87
C TYR A 97 -12.67 -15.81 4.52
N ALA A 98 -13.83 -15.73 5.16
CA ALA A 98 -14.83 -14.70 4.85
C ALA A 98 -14.26 -13.29 5.04
N VAL A 99 -13.66 -13.02 6.20
CA VAL A 99 -13.21 -11.68 6.58
C VAL A 99 -11.96 -11.27 5.80
N ASN A 100 -10.99 -12.17 5.60
CA ASN A 100 -9.79 -11.85 4.84
C ASN A 100 -10.03 -11.79 3.33
N VAL A 101 -10.99 -12.55 2.77
CA VAL A 101 -11.35 -12.43 1.34
C VAL A 101 -12.03 -11.09 1.06
N ILE A 102 -12.94 -10.64 1.92
CA ILE A 102 -13.56 -9.30 1.79
C ILE A 102 -12.48 -8.22 1.87
N PHE A 103 -11.56 -8.33 2.83
CA PHE A 103 -10.44 -7.40 2.95
C PHE A 103 -9.53 -7.42 1.72
N LEU A 104 -9.23 -8.61 1.20
CA LEU A 104 -8.42 -8.80 0.00
C LEU A 104 -9.10 -8.23 -1.24
N MET A 105 -10.43 -8.31 -1.35
CA MET A 105 -11.19 -7.64 -2.42
C MET A 105 -10.97 -6.12 -2.37
N PHE A 106 -11.12 -5.49 -1.19
CA PHE A 106 -10.84 -4.05 -1.04
C PHE A 106 -9.39 -3.72 -1.40
N LEU A 107 -8.45 -4.59 -1.01
CA LEU A 107 -7.04 -4.44 -1.32
C LEU A 107 -6.77 -4.50 -2.83
N VAL A 108 -7.39 -5.43 -3.55
CA VAL A 108 -7.25 -5.56 -5.01
C VAL A 108 -7.81 -4.34 -5.71
N LEU A 109 -8.99 -3.86 -5.30
CA LEU A 109 -9.56 -2.62 -5.84
C LEU A 109 -8.58 -1.46 -5.61
N TYR A 110 -8.02 -1.35 -4.41
CA TYR A 110 -7.02 -0.33 -4.09
C TYR A 110 -5.77 -0.44 -4.97
N VAL A 111 -5.25 -1.64 -5.20
CA VAL A 111 -4.09 -1.87 -6.07
C VAL A 111 -4.36 -1.42 -7.51
N VAL A 112 -5.55 -1.71 -8.05
CA VAL A 112 -5.94 -1.29 -9.41
C VAL A 112 -6.00 0.24 -9.53
N PHE A 113 -6.64 0.91 -8.56
CA PHE A 113 -6.72 2.37 -8.57
C PHE A 113 -5.37 3.04 -8.29
N GLY A 114 -4.61 2.51 -7.33
CA GLY A 114 -3.27 3.01 -7.01
C GLY A 114 -2.30 2.85 -8.17
N TYR A 115 -2.36 1.74 -8.92
CA TYR A 115 -1.54 1.55 -10.12
C TYR A 115 -1.78 2.66 -11.15
N LYS A 116 -3.05 3.03 -11.39
CA LYS A 116 -3.38 4.14 -12.31
C LYS A 116 -2.81 5.47 -11.84
N ALA A 117 -2.86 5.75 -10.53
CA ALA A 117 -2.33 6.99 -9.98
C ALA A 117 -0.79 7.04 -10.03
N VAL A 118 -0.13 5.91 -9.74
CA VAL A 118 1.34 5.80 -9.81
C VAL A 118 1.83 5.90 -11.25
N SER A 119 1.19 5.21 -12.21
CA SER A 119 1.60 5.23 -13.61
C SER A 119 1.45 6.61 -14.26
N THR A 120 0.37 7.33 -13.93
CA THR A 120 0.15 8.72 -14.38
C THR A 120 1.27 9.65 -13.89
N THR A 121 1.83 9.37 -12.73
CA THR A 121 2.86 10.22 -12.10
C THR A 121 4.25 9.94 -12.63
N ALA A 122 4.58 8.67 -12.88
CA ALA A 122 5.81 8.32 -13.57
C ALA A 122 5.92 9.04 -14.93
N ALA A 123 4.81 9.18 -15.64
CA ALA A 123 4.74 9.96 -16.88
C ALA A 123 4.91 11.48 -16.63
N HIS A 124 4.37 12.02 -15.54
CA HIS A 124 4.46 13.44 -15.20
C HIS A 124 5.88 13.87 -14.83
N GLN A 125 6.58 13.07 -14.03
CA GLN A 125 7.96 13.34 -13.58
C GLN A 125 8.95 13.38 -14.76
N THR A 126 8.78 12.48 -15.74
CA THR A 126 9.59 12.48 -16.96
C THR A 126 9.39 13.76 -17.79
N ARG A 127 8.15 14.25 -17.88
CA ARG A 127 7.82 15.47 -18.62
C ARG A 127 8.36 16.73 -17.95
N LEU A 128 8.29 16.80 -16.63
CA LEU A 128 8.88 17.89 -15.84
C LEU A 128 10.40 17.92 -15.95
N HIS A 129 11.06 16.76 -15.84
CA HIS A 129 12.52 16.67 -15.99
C HIS A 129 12.96 17.12 -17.39
N HIS A 130 12.25 16.71 -18.44
CA HIS A 130 12.52 17.18 -19.80
C HIS A 130 12.33 18.70 -19.95
N LEU A 131 11.29 19.28 -19.32
CA LEU A 131 11.07 20.73 -19.33
C LEU A 131 12.19 21.49 -18.61
N TYR A 132 12.68 20.97 -17.48
CA TYR A 132 13.81 21.57 -16.75
C TYR A 132 15.09 21.53 -17.58
N LEU A 133 15.36 20.43 -18.28
CA LEU A 133 16.51 20.32 -19.19
C LEU A 133 16.39 21.29 -20.38
N VAL A 134 15.22 21.42 -20.98
CA VAL A 134 14.98 22.35 -22.10
C VAL A 134 15.10 23.82 -21.65
N MET A 135 14.54 24.19 -20.49
CA MET A 135 14.72 25.53 -19.94
C MET A 135 16.18 25.81 -19.57
N GLY A 136 16.89 24.83 -19.01
CA GLY A 136 18.32 24.95 -18.72
C GLY A 136 19.16 25.18 -19.98
N GLN A 137 18.90 24.45 -21.06
CA GLN A 137 19.55 24.67 -22.35
C GLN A 137 19.21 26.05 -22.94
N GLY A 138 17.94 26.45 -22.92
CA GLY A 138 17.54 27.77 -23.41
C GLY A 138 18.20 28.94 -22.65
N ILE A 139 18.42 28.82 -21.34
CA ILE A 139 19.15 29.82 -20.55
C ILE A 139 20.65 29.84 -20.91
N SER A 140 21.24 28.67 -21.20
CA SER A 140 22.64 28.54 -21.59
C SER A 140 22.93 29.18 -22.95
N ASP A 141 22.01 29.01 -23.90
CA ASP A 141 22.13 29.57 -25.26
C ASP A 141 22.02 31.11 -25.25
N LEU A 142 21.21 31.68 -24.34
CA LEU A 142 21.08 33.13 -24.16
C LEU A 142 22.33 33.77 -23.52
N ASP A 143 23.06 33.03 -22.68
CA ASP A 143 24.32 33.50 -22.07
C ASP A 143 25.52 33.40 -23.05
N GLY A 144 25.49 32.43 -23.96
CA GLY A 144 26.51 32.23 -24.99
C GLY A 144 26.48 33.26 -26.14
N ASP A 145 25.31 33.77 -26.53
CA ASP A 145 25.16 34.74 -27.63
C ASP A 145 25.59 36.17 -27.21
N GLY A 146 25.62 36.46 -25.91
CA GLY A 146 25.99 37.78 -25.36
C GLY A 146 27.49 38.09 -25.34
N THR A 147 28.37 37.11 -25.64
CA THR A 147 29.84 37.28 -25.53
C THR A 147 30.57 37.32 -26.87
N GLY A 148 29.84 37.27 -28.00
CA GLY A 148 30.40 37.14 -29.34
C GLY A 148 30.45 38.41 -30.21
N GLN A 149 30.25 39.61 -29.66
CA GLN A 149 30.40 40.87 -30.41
C GLN A 149 31.19 41.91 -29.59
N GLY A 150 32.52 41.84 -29.70
CA GLY A 150 33.47 42.82 -29.19
C GLY A 150 34.73 42.83 -30.03
#